data_AF-A0A359F2V3-F1
#
_entry.id   AF-A0A359F2V3-F1
#
_cell.length_a   1.000
_cell.length_b   1.000
_cell.length_c   1.000
_cell.angle_alpha   90.00
_cell.angle_beta   90.00
_cell.angle_gamma   90.00
#
_symmetry.space_group_name_H-M   'P 1'
#
loop_
_entity.id
_entity.type
_entity.pdbx_description
1 polymer ?
#
loop_
_entity_poly.entity_id
_entity_poly.type
_entity_poly.pdbx_seq_one_letter_code
_entity_poly.pdbx_strand_id
1 'polypeptide(L)'
;MSKPLGVALLVILLLAAVVGGLTPDIASAEPLGHNLRTSGAESSQASSATPVTARRVLVVAAPRLTWGVLKDHDAPNMSRFLERASVAAMSPRTVGPTTIAADAYLSLGAGNRVSGGSSSDGVVAEIGEQTLAGDPVALYRRSTGIEPTSPILALGLPGIERVNDSLLYGASPGAMVDALEAADKRVAAVGNADLRFGIPDGRQFALAAM
;
A
#
# COMPACT_ATOMS: atom_id res chain seq x y z
N MET A 1 -23.72 33.94 2.61
CA MET A 1 -23.92 32.88 1.59
C MET A 1 -22.61 32.10 1.46
N SER A 2 -22.40 31.11 2.33
CA SER A 2 -21.16 30.32 2.41
C SER A 2 -21.29 29.05 1.56
N LYS A 3 -20.34 28.83 0.64
CA LYS A 3 -20.28 27.63 -0.20
C LYS A 3 -19.90 26.40 0.64
N PRO A 4 -20.48 25.21 0.39
CA PRO A 4 -20.11 24.00 1.11
C PRO A 4 -18.72 23.52 0.66
N LEU A 5 -17.84 23.27 1.63
CA LEU A 5 -16.56 22.60 1.45
C LEU A 5 -16.82 21.15 1.03
N GLY A 6 -16.58 20.83 -0.24
CA GLY A 6 -16.57 19.44 -0.71
C GLY A 6 -15.38 18.68 -0.11
N VAL A 7 -15.67 17.60 0.62
CA VAL A 7 -14.69 16.60 1.04
C VAL A 7 -14.55 15.62 -0.12
N ALA A 8 -13.39 15.62 -0.80
CA ALA A 8 -13.05 14.61 -1.79
C ALA A 8 -12.41 13.43 -1.03
N LEU A 9 -13.12 12.30 -0.98
CA LEU A 9 -12.66 11.05 -0.37
C LEU A 9 -12.02 10.19 -1.47
N LEU A 10 -10.70 10.10 -1.49
CA LEU A 10 -9.96 9.21 -2.39
C LEU A 10 -9.62 7.90 -1.66
N VAL A 11 -10.52 6.91 -1.73
CA VAL A 11 -10.25 5.57 -1.18
C VAL A 11 -9.42 4.77 -2.19
N ILE A 12 -8.16 4.50 -1.85
CA ILE A 12 -7.32 3.55 -2.58
C ILE A 12 -7.49 2.19 -1.90
N LEU A 13 -8.21 1.28 -2.55
CA LEU A 13 -8.50 -0.06 -2.04
C LEU A 13 -7.46 -1.04 -2.62
N LEU A 14 -6.66 -1.64 -1.73
CA LEU A 14 -5.53 -2.51 -2.09
C LEU A 14 -5.96 -3.98 -2.04
N LEU A 15 -6.00 -4.66 -3.19
CA LEU A 15 -6.51 -6.03 -3.36
C LEU A 15 -5.39 -6.97 -3.85
N ALA A 16 -5.13 -8.06 -3.12
CA ALA A 16 -4.29 -9.16 -3.57
C ALA A 16 -5.18 -10.31 -4.09
N ALA A 17 -4.96 -10.74 -5.34
CA ALA A 17 -5.59 -11.93 -5.90
C ALA A 17 -4.52 -13.03 -6.08
N VAL A 18 -4.75 -14.19 -5.45
CA VAL A 18 -4.04 -15.44 -5.74
C VAL A 18 -4.82 -16.16 -6.83
N VAL A 19 -4.20 -16.38 -7.99
CA VAL A 19 -4.76 -17.24 -9.05
C VAL A 19 -3.99 -18.56 -9.06
N GLY A 20 -4.60 -19.60 -8.50
CA GLY A 20 -4.20 -21.00 -8.63
C GLY A 20 -4.93 -21.64 -9.82
N GLY A 21 -4.18 -22.40 -10.62
CA GLY A 21 -4.50 -22.71 -12.01
C GLY A 21 -5.53 -23.80 -12.29
N LEU A 22 -5.95 -23.81 -13.55
CA LEU A 22 -6.51 -24.93 -14.27
C LEU A 22 -5.87 -24.92 -15.67
N THR A 23 -5.00 -25.89 -15.94
CA THR A 23 -4.48 -26.19 -17.27
C THR A 23 -5.58 -26.81 -18.12
N PRO A 24 -5.71 -26.47 -19.42
CA PRO A 24 -6.20 -27.42 -20.39
C PRO A 24 -5.03 -27.99 -21.21
N ASP A 25 -5.13 -29.30 -21.33
CA ASP A 25 -4.46 -30.24 -22.22
C ASP A 25 -4.15 -29.65 -23.61
N ILE A 26 -2.89 -29.72 -24.04
CA ILE A 26 -2.49 -29.38 -25.41
C ILE A 26 -2.09 -30.69 -26.11
N ALA A 27 -3.09 -31.43 -26.56
CA ALA A 27 -2.91 -32.54 -27.48
C ALA A 27 -3.56 -32.20 -28.83
N SER A 28 -2.71 -32.10 -29.85
CA SER A 28 -3.00 -32.27 -31.29
C SER A 28 -3.89 -31.22 -31.98
N ALA A 29 -3.26 -30.24 -32.64
CA ALA A 29 -3.77 -29.68 -33.90
C ALA A 29 -2.63 -29.02 -34.71
N GLU A 30 -2.46 -29.50 -35.95
CA GLU A 30 -1.50 -29.09 -36.99
C GLU A 30 -1.54 -27.59 -37.35
N PRO A 31 -0.46 -27.02 -37.94
CA PRO A 31 -0.33 -25.59 -38.16
C PRO A 31 -1.02 -25.17 -39.46
N LEU A 32 -2.08 -24.36 -39.37
CA LEU A 32 -2.62 -23.61 -40.51
C LEU A 32 -2.53 -22.12 -40.20
N GLY A 33 -1.64 -21.44 -40.92
CA GLY A 33 -1.45 -20.01 -40.82
C GLY A 33 -2.69 -19.24 -41.27
N HIS A 34 -3.00 -18.15 -40.58
CA HIS A 34 -3.26 -16.81 -41.12
C HIS A 34 -3.87 -15.93 -40.02
N ASN A 35 -3.34 -14.70 -39.91
CA ASN A 35 -3.89 -13.52 -39.23
C ASN A 35 -3.76 -13.48 -37.70
N LEU A 36 -2.62 -12.98 -37.22
CA LEU A 36 -2.54 -12.34 -35.90
C LEU A 36 -3.53 -11.17 -35.87
N ARG A 37 -4.71 -11.41 -35.30
CA ARG A 37 -5.51 -10.34 -34.71
C ARG A 37 -4.83 -9.95 -33.41
N THR A 38 -3.98 -8.93 -33.49
CA THR A 38 -3.66 -8.10 -32.33
C THR A 38 -4.99 -7.59 -31.79
N SER A 39 -5.45 -8.19 -30.69
CA SER A 39 -6.46 -7.59 -29.84
C SER A 39 -5.85 -6.31 -29.31
N GLY A 40 -6.15 -5.18 -29.97
CA GLY A 40 -5.77 -3.88 -29.48
C GLY A 40 -6.21 -3.76 -28.04
N ALA A 41 -5.28 -3.42 -27.15
CA ALA A 41 -5.64 -2.84 -25.88
C ALA A 41 -6.42 -1.57 -26.21
N GLU A 42 -7.74 -1.62 -26.05
CA GLU A 42 -8.57 -0.42 -26.15
C GLU A 42 -8.05 0.55 -25.09
N SER A 43 -7.33 1.57 -25.54
CA SER A 43 -6.99 2.73 -24.74
C SER A 43 -8.31 3.43 -24.40
N SER A 44 -8.91 3.05 -23.28
CA SER A 44 -9.97 3.84 -22.66
C SER A 44 -9.41 5.24 -22.43
N GLN A 45 -9.83 6.20 -23.27
CA GLN A 45 -9.52 7.61 -23.03
C GLN A 45 -10.06 7.94 -21.64
N ALA A 46 -9.15 8.29 -20.72
CA ALA A 46 -9.54 8.87 -19.47
C ALA A 46 -10.30 10.16 -19.78
N SER A 47 -11.62 10.17 -19.55
CA SER A 47 -12.42 11.38 -19.65
C SER A 47 -11.71 12.49 -18.89
N SER A 48 -11.47 13.61 -19.57
CA SER A 48 -10.83 14.81 -19.00
C SER A 48 -11.74 15.36 -17.90
N ALA A 49 -11.60 14.81 -16.69
CA ALA A 49 -12.27 15.31 -15.52
C ALA A 49 -11.71 16.70 -15.21
N THR A 50 -12.61 17.66 -14.95
CA THR A 50 -12.23 18.96 -14.41
C THR A 50 -11.33 18.73 -13.19
N PRO A 51 -10.14 19.35 -13.09
CA PRO A 51 -9.25 19.17 -11.96
C PRO A 51 -9.99 19.51 -10.67
N VAL A 52 -10.33 18.48 -9.88
CA VAL A 52 -10.86 18.70 -8.54
C VAL A 52 -9.67 19.00 -7.66
N THR A 53 -9.59 20.23 -7.14
CA THR A 53 -8.58 20.57 -6.13
C THR A 53 -8.99 19.93 -4.80
N ALA A 54 -8.56 18.69 -4.58
CA ALA A 54 -8.70 18.03 -3.29
C ALA A 54 -7.73 18.68 -2.29
N ARG A 55 -8.24 19.22 -1.18
CA ARG A 55 -7.40 19.78 -0.11
C ARG A 55 -6.91 18.74 0.89
N ARG A 56 -7.50 17.55 0.87
CA ARG A 56 -7.25 16.43 1.78
C ARG A 56 -7.42 15.13 1.03
N VAL A 57 -6.61 14.15 1.38
CA VAL A 57 -6.67 12.78 0.88
C VAL A 57 -6.77 11.86 2.10
N LEU A 58 -7.66 10.87 2.06
CA LEU A 58 -7.79 9.85 3.08
C LEU A 58 -7.64 8.49 2.42
N VAL A 59 -6.50 7.84 2.67
CA VAL A 59 -6.26 6.47 2.22
C VAL A 59 -6.80 5.51 3.28
N VAL A 60 -7.65 4.59 2.87
CA VAL A 60 -8.21 3.54 3.75
C VAL A 60 -7.75 2.19 3.23
N ALA A 61 -6.97 1.47 4.04
CA ALA A 61 -6.57 0.11 3.74
C ALA A 61 -7.43 -0.89 4.51
N ALA A 62 -7.98 -1.87 3.80
CA ALA A 62 -8.79 -2.94 4.36
C ALA A 62 -8.12 -4.29 4.02
N PRO A 63 -7.05 -4.68 4.75
CA PRO A 63 -6.34 -5.92 4.46
C PRO A 63 -7.28 -7.12 4.56
N ARG A 64 -7.10 -8.07 3.64
CA ARG A 64 -7.95 -9.27 3.46
C ARG A 64 -9.37 -9.03 2.97
N LEU A 65 -9.75 -7.79 2.66
CA LEU A 65 -11.00 -7.53 1.94
C LEU A 65 -10.86 -8.02 0.50
N THR A 66 -11.76 -8.93 0.07
CA THR A 66 -11.78 -9.46 -1.29
C THR A 66 -13.13 -9.21 -1.94
N TRP A 67 -13.19 -9.27 -3.28
CA TRP A 67 -14.46 -9.24 -4.01
C TRP A 67 -15.39 -10.40 -3.61
N GLY A 68 -14.84 -11.55 -3.24
CA GLY A 68 -15.61 -12.67 -2.69
C GLY A 68 -16.32 -12.29 -1.39
N VAL A 69 -15.59 -11.69 -0.44
CA VAL A 69 -16.19 -11.20 0.82
C VAL A 69 -17.30 -10.18 0.55
N LEU A 70 -17.11 -9.25 -0.40
CA LEU A 70 -18.14 -8.28 -0.75
C LEU A 70 -19.36 -8.89 -1.45
N LYS A 71 -19.18 -10.01 -2.13
CA LYS A 71 -20.26 -10.74 -2.82
C LYS A 71 -21.04 -11.63 -1.85
N ASP A 72 -20.33 -12.30 -0.95
CA ASP A 72 -20.89 -13.31 -0.04
C ASP A 72 -21.57 -12.67 1.18
N HIS A 73 -21.27 -11.41 1.47
CA HIS A 73 -21.87 -10.64 2.55
C HIS A 73 -22.66 -9.45 2.00
N ASP A 74 -23.87 -9.21 2.53
CA ASP A 74 -24.63 -7.99 2.23
C ASP A 74 -23.89 -6.76 2.78
N ALA A 75 -23.20 -6.05 1.89
CA ALA A 75 -22.35 -4.91 2.20
C ALA A 75 -22.90 -3.60 1.57
N PRO A 76 -24.10 -3.13 1.97
CA PRO A 76 -24.82 -2.08 1.26
C PRO A 76 -24.08 -0.73 1.21
N ASN A 77 -23.33 -0.42 2.26
CA ASN A 77 -22.50 0.79 2.31
C ASN A 77 -21.33 0.73 1.33
N MET A 78 -20.73 -0.44 1.16
CA MET A 78 -19.63 -0.61 0.20
C MET A 78 -20.15 -0.57 -1.23
N SER A 79 -21.28 -1.23 -1.51
CA SER A 79 -21.93 -1.19 -2.82
C SER A 79 -22.26 0.25 -3.23
N ARG A 80 -22.93 1.01 -2.35
CA ARG A 80 -23.27 2.42 -2.58
C ARG A 80 -22.03 3.30 -2.79
N PHE A 81 -20.95 3.01 -2.08
CA PHE A 81 -19.68 3.72 -2.27
C PHE A 81 -19.07 3.42 -3.64
N LEU A 82 -18.96 2.13 -3.99
CA LEU A 82 -18.34 1.67 -5.23
C LEU A 82 -19.11 2.10 -6.49
N GLU A 83 -20.44 2.22 -6.43
CA GLU A 83 -21.29 2.77 -7.50
C GLU A 83 -20.91 4.20 -7.92
N ARG A 84 -20.24 4.94 -7.04
CA ARG A 84 -19.84 6.34 -7.26
C ARG A 84 -18.32 6.52 -7.30
N ALA A 85 -17.57 5.45 -7.07
CA ALA A 85 -16.13 5.46 -7.03
C ALA A 85 -15.53 5.10 -8.40
N SER A 86 -14.31 5.55 -8.64
CA SER A 86 -13.47 4.93 -9.66
C SER A 86 -12.86 3.67 -9.07
N VAL A 87 -13.05 2.54 -9.74
CA VAL A 87 -12.51 1.24 -9.30
C VAL A 87 -11.39 0.84 -10.24
N ALA A 88 -10.22 0.56 -9.68
CA ALA A 88 -9.08 0.01 -10.40
C ALA A 88 -8.63 -1.28 -9.74
N ALA A 89 -8.27 -2.28 -10.55
CA ALA A 89 -7.58 -3.46 -10.06
C ALA A 89 -6.08 -3.17 -10.05
N MET A 90 -5.47 -3.25 -8.87
CA MET A 90 -4.02 -3.09 -8.69
C MET A 90 -3.45 -4.33 -8.03
N SER A 91 -2.34 -4.84 -8.55
CA SER A 91 -1.60 -5.91 -7.91
C SER A 91 -0.56 -5.32 -6.94
N PRO A 92 -0.58 -5.68 -5.65
CA PRO A 92 0.46 -5.30 -4.69
C PRO A 92 1.78 -6.08 -4.87
N ARG A 93 1.89 -6.95 -5.87
CA ARG A 93 3.13 -7.69 -6.13
C ARG A 93 4.18 -6.73 -6.68
N THR A 94 5.19 -6.42 -5.88
CA THR A 94 6.22 -5.41 -6.20
C THR A 94 7.55 -6.05 -6.59
N VAL A 95 8.28 -6.63 -5.64
CA VAL A 95 9.69 -7.05 -5.80
C VAL A 95 9.83 -8.57 -5.99
N GLY A 96 9.01 -9.37 -5.30
CA GLY A 96 9.14 -10.83 -5.25
C GLY A 96 7.90 -11.61 -5.68
N PRO A 97 7.98 -12.96 -5.70
CA PRO A 97 6.84 -13.82 -6.02
C PRO A 97 5.79 -13.84 -4.90
N THR A 98 6.23 -13.59 -3.67
CA THR A 98 5.38 -13.50 -2.48
C THR A 98 4.81 -12.10 -2.33
N THR A 99 3.51 -12.01 -2.09
CA THR A 99 2.83 -10.74 -1.80
C THR A 99 2.75 -10.57 -0.30
N ILE A 100 3.44 -9.56 0.24
CA ILE A 100 3.34 -9.15 1.64
C ILE A 100 2.76 -7.75 1.74
N ALA A 101 2.07 -7.44 2.84
CA ALA A 101 1.37 -6.16 2.98
C ALA A 101 2.36 -4.99 3.16
N ALA A 102 3.51 -5.20 3.82
CA ALA A 102 4.54 -4.19 3.93
C ALA A 102 5.06 -3.70 2.59
N ASP A 103 5.33 -4.59 1.63
CA ASP A 103 5.73 -4.25 0.26
C ASP A 103 4.76 -3.27 -0.40
N ALA A 104 3.46 -3.51 -0.21
CA ALA A 104 2.41 -2.66 -0.77
C ALA A 104 2.40 -1.26 -0.14
N TYR A 105 2.47 -1.17 1.20
CA TYR A 105 2.46 0.11 1.90
C TYR A 105 3.75 0.90 1.68
N LEU A 106 4.90 0.23 1.70
CA LEU A 106 6.17 0.85 1.38
C LEU A 106 6.21 1.36 -0.06
N SER A 107 5.68 0.58 -1.01
CA SER A 107 5.66 1.01 -2.41
C SER A 107 4.69 2.17 -2.63
N LEU A 108 3.58 2.23 -1.88
CA LEU A 108 2.68 3.38 -1.85
C LEU A 108 3.41 4.63 -1.35
N GLY A 109 4.15 4.53 -0.24
CA GLY A 109 4.91 5.63 0.35
C GLY A 109 6.15 6.05 -0.46
N ALA A 110 6.75 5.14 -1.23
CA ALA A 110 7.93 5.46 -2.05
C ALA A 110 7.59 5.88 -3.48
N GLY A 111 6.36 5.61 -3.96
CA GLY A 111 5.99 5.78 -5.37
C GLY A 111 6.74 4.84 -6.33
N ASN A 112 7.42 3.83 -5.80
CA ASN A 112 8.25 2.87 -6.54
C ASN A 112 8.25 1.52 -5.82
N ARG A 113 8.74 0.46 -6.46
CA ARG A 113 8.81 -0.88 -5.87
C ARG A 113 9.75 -0.89 -4.66
N VAL A 114 9.21 -1.24 -3.50
CA VAL A 114 9.96 -1.45 -2.27
C VAL A 114 9.69 -2.86 -1.74
N SER A 115 10.74 -3.47 -1.19
CA SER A 115 10.68 -4.71 -0.44
C SER A 115 10.77 -4.43 1.07
N GLY A 116 9.83 -4.93 1.86
CA GLY A 116 9.89 -4.90 3.33
C GLY A 116 11.00 -5.80 3.90
N GLY A 117 11.37 -6.85 3.14
CA GLY A 117 12.63 -7.59 3.30
C GLY A 117 12.90 -8.29 4.63
N SER A 118 12.03 -8.14 5.64
CA SER A 118 12.27 -8.60 7.00
C SER A 118 10.97 -8.98 7.71
N SER A 119 11.06 -9.88 8.69
CA SER A 119 9.98 -10.18 9.64
C SER A 119 9.72 -9.05 10.65
N SER A 120 10.37 -7.90 10.48
CA SER A 120 10.29 -6.74 11.38
C SER A 120 9.68 -5.50 10.70
N ASP A 121 9.19 -5.66 9.47
CA ASP A 121 8.57 -4.58 8.71
C ASP A 121 7.34 -3.99 9.44
N GLY A 122 6.61 -4.78 10.23
CA GLY A 122 5.47 -4.33 11.04
C GLY A 122 5.83 -3.67 12.38
N VAL A 123 7.11 -3.65 12.77
CA VAL A 123 7.53 -3.13 14.08
C VAL A 123 7.55 -1.61 14.06
N VAL A 124 6.39 -1.04 14.33
CA VAL A 124 6.16 0.40 14.40
C VAL A 124 5.61 0.77 15.77
N ALA A 125 6.20 1.75 16.43
CA ALA A 125 5.83 2.15 17.79
C ALA A 125 5.60 3.66 17.89
N GLU A 126 4.69 4.07 18.77
CA GLU A 126 4.53 5.48 19.12
C GLU A 126 5.56 5.88 20.19
N ILE A 127 6.03 7.12 20.18
CA ILE A 127 6.82 7.67 21.28
C ILE A 127 6.02 7.56 22.59
N GLY A 128 6.63 6.97 23.62
CA GLY A 128 6.00 6.73 24.91
C GLY A 128 5.31 5.37 25.04
N GLU A 129 5.24 4.60 23.96
CA GLU A 129 4.85 3.18 24.03
C GLU A 129 5.99 2.31 24.58
N GLN A 130 5.64 1.20 25.23
CA GLN A 130 6.60 0.16 25.60
C GLN A 130 6.56 -0.96 24.56
N THR A 131 7.71 -1.25 23.93
CA THR A 131 7.83 -2.41 23.05
C THR A 131 8.42 -3.60 23.81
N LEU A 132 8.30 -4.82 23.27
CA LEU A 132 8.99 -6.00 23.82
C LEU A 132 10.52 -5.83 23.87
N ALA A 133 11.08 -4.98 23.00
CA ALA A 133 12.50 -4.69 22.94
C ALA A 133 12.91 -3.48 23.81
N GLY A 134 11.96 -2.86 24.52
CA GLY A 134 12.17 -1.70 25.39
C GLY A 134 11.65 -0.39 24.81
N ASP A 135 12.28 0.72 25.21
CA ASP A 135 11.93 2.08 24.78
C ASP A 135 12.15 2.24 23.25
N PRO A 136 11.09 2.52 22.47
CA PRO A 136 11.18 2.64 21.02
C PRO A 136 12.09 3.80 20.58
N VAL A 137 12.20 4.88 21.38
CA VAL A 137 13.10 6.00 21.06
C VAL A 137 14.55 5.57 21.14
N ALA A 138 14.94 4.87 22.21
CA ALA A 138 16.28 4.32 22.37
C ALA A 138 16.63 3.31 21.26
N LEU A 139 15.68 2.46 20.87
CA LEU A 139 15.85 1.49 19.78
C LEU A 139 16.03 2.16 18.41
N TYR A 140 15.20 3.17 18.11
CA TYR A 140 15.27 3.93 16.87
C TYR A 140 16.63 4.65 16.77
N ARG A 141 17.04 5.39 17.81
CA ARG A 141 18.35 6.07 17.83
C ARG A 141 19.51 5.09 17.68
N ARG A 142 19.45 3.94 18.35
CA ARG A 142 20.52 2.93 18.27
C ARG A 142 20.65 2.34 16.86
N SER A 143 19.54 2.16 16.15
CA SER A 143 19.50 1.48 14.86
C SER A 143 19.73 2.42 13.68
N THR A 144 19.29 3.67 13.78
CA THR A 144 19.37 4.68 12.71
C THR A 144 20.46 5.73 12.96
N GLY A 145 20.83 6.00 14.21
CA GLY A 145 21.63 7.15 14.60
C GLY A 145 20.89 8.49 14.55
N ILE A 146 19.57 8.48 14.26
CA ILE A 146 18.75 9.68 14.05
C ILE A 146 17.92 9.99 15.30
N GLU A 147 17.80 11.27 15.59
CA GLU A 147 16.89 11.78 16.63
C GLU A 147 15.44 11.79 16.08
N PRO A 148 14.48 11.12 16.73
CA PRO A 148 13.11 11.10 16.27
C PRO A 148 12.46 12.49 16.16
N THR A 149 11.93 12.81 14.98
CA THR A 149 11.14 14.02 14.73
C THR A 149 9.64 13.74 14.61
N SER A 150 9.27 12.49 14.34
CA SER A 150 7.89 12.00 14.20
C SER A 150 7.45 11.23 15.45
N PRO A 151 6.16 11.32 15.84
CA PRO A 151 5.63 10.54 16.96
C PRO A 151 5.58 9.03 16.68
N ILE A 152 5.66 8.60 15.42
CA ILE A 152 5.58 7.20 15.02
C ILE A 152 6.95 6.76 14.48
N LEU A 153 7.50 5.68 15.04
CA LEU A 153 8.85 5.18 14.77
C LEU A 153 8.79 3.82 14.09
N ALA A 154 9.27 3.75 12.85
CA ALA A 154 9.47 2.49 12.15
C ALA A 154 10.81 1.87 12.55
N LEU A 155 10.79 0.95 13.52
CA LEU A 155 12.01 0.38 14.10
C LEU A 155 12.72 -0.56 13.13
N GLY A 156 12.01 -1.07 12.12
CA GLY A 156 12.57 -1.90 11.04
C GLY A 156 13.26 -1.12 9.92
N LEU A 157 13.25 0.22 9.94
CA LEU A 157 13.68 1.06 8.81
C LEU A 157 15.09 0.73 8.30
N PRO A 158 16.15 0.57 9.14
CA PRO A 158 17.49 0.24 8.64
C PRO A 158 17.57 -1.12 7.92
N GLY A 159 16.68 -2.06 8.26
CA GLY A 159 16.57 -3.33 7.55
C GLY A 159 15.93 -3.16 6.18
N ILE A 160 14.87 -2.35 6.10
CA ILE A 160 14.17 -2.01 4.87
C ILE A 160 15.12 -1.26 3.92
N GLU A 161 15.83 -0.24 4.39
CA GLU A 161 16.80 0.52 3.60
C GLU A 161 17.87 -0.41 3.02
N ARG A 162 18.54 -1.20 3.88
CA ARG A 162 19.61 -2.11 3.44
C ARG A 162 19.17 -3.09 2.36
N VAL A 163 17.94 -3.62 2.47
CA VAL A 163 17.39 -4.52 1.44
C VAL A 163 17.18 -3.75 0.14
N ASN A 164 16.60 -2.55 0.18
CA ASN A 164 16.29 -1.80 -1.04
C ASN A 164 17.52 -1.17 -1.69
N ASP A 165 18.56 -0.83 -0.93
CA ASP A 165 19.86 -0.38 -1.46
C ASP A 165 20.55 -1.48 -2.28
N SER A 166 20.28 -2.75 -1.97
CA SER A 166 20.77 -3.89 -2.75
C SER A 166 19.97 -4.15 -4.03
N LEU A 167 18.81 -3.48 -4.19
CA LEU A 167 17.93 -3.62 -5.35
C LEU A 167 18.17 -2.48 -6.35
N LEU A 168 17.98 -2.76 -7.63
CA LEU A 168 18.21 -1.80 -8.71
C LEU A 168 17.04 -0.84 -8.96
N TYR A 169 16.07 -0.77 -8.05
CA TYR A 169 14.86 0.04 -8.25
C TYR A 169 15.08 1.52 -7.92
N GLY A 170 16.10 1.86 -7.14
CA GLY A 170 16.31 3.25 -6.69
C GLY A 170 15.12 3.78 -5.89
N ALA A 171 14.52 2.91 -5.06
CA ALA A 171 13.37 3.28 -4.27
C ALA A 171 13.81 3.98 -2.98
N SER A 172 13.08 5.02 -2.60
CA SER A 172 13.31 5.79 -1.37
C SER A 172 12.09 5.62 -0.47
N PRO A 173 12.13 4.71 0.53
CA PRO A 173 11.08 4.63 1.55
C PRO A 173 10.85 6.02 2.17
N GLY A 174 9.58 6.41 2.35
CA GLY A 174 9.22 7.73 2.92
C GLY A 174 9.16 8.90 1.92
N ALA A 175 9.55 8.71 0.66
CA ALA A 175 9.60 9.80 -0.32
C ALA A 175 8.28 10.58 -0.51
N MET A 176 7.13 9.93 -0.33
CA MET A 176 5.82 10.60 -0.37
C MET A 176 5.66 11.57 0.81
N VAL A 177 6.07 11.18 2.01
CA VAL A 177 5.99 12.05 3.19
C VAL A 177 6.96 13.22 3.04
N ASP A 178 8.21 12.96 2.64
CA ASP A 178 9.20 14.02 2.35
C ASP A 178 8.64 15.05 1.36
N ALA A 179 8.04 14.58 0.26
CA ALA A 179 7.44 15.45 -0.76
C ALA A 179 6.24 16.25 -0.22
N LEU A 180 5.44 15.64 0.66
CA LEU A 180 4.29 16.31 1.28
C LEU A 180 4.75 17.35 2.29
N GLU A 181 5.76 17.06 3.12
CA GLU A 181 6.34 18.01 4.07
C GLU A 181 7.00 19.19 3.36
N ALA A 182 7.77 18.94 2.29
CA ALA A 182 8.33 19.99 1.44
C ALA A 182 7.27 20.92 0.83
N ALA A 183 6.04 20.42 0.67
CA ALA A 183 4.87 21.18 0.20
C ALA A 183 4.00 21.74 1.34
N ASP A 184 4.49 21.76 2.59
CA ASP A 184 3.76 22.18 3.79
C ASP A 184 2.40 21.44 3.93
N LYS A 185 2.44 20.12 3.76
CA LYS A 185 1.33 19.20 3.99
C LYS A 185 1.70 18.25 5.12
N ARG A 186 0.68 17.86 5.88
CA ARG A 186 0.83 16.95 7.02
C ARG A 186 0.29 15.59 6.66
N VAL A 187 0.98 14.55 7.13
CA VAL A 187 0.57 13.15 7.00
C VAL A 187 0.33 12.59 8.40
N ALA A 188 -0.63 11.68 8.52
CA ALA A 188 -0.86 10.90 9.72
C ALA A 188 -1.30 9.50 9.32
N ALA A 189 -0.79 8.49 10.02
CA ALA A 189 -1.27 7.12 9.92
C ALA A 189 -2.00 6.74 11.20
N VAL A 190 -3.15 6.10 11.05
CA VAL A 190 -3.93 5.53 12.14
C VAL A 190 -4.21 4.09 11.78
N GLY A 191 -3.79 3.17 12.64
CA GLY A 191 -3.90 1.74 12.42
C GLY A 191 -4.20 0.99 13.71
N ASN A 192 -4.64 -0.26 13.59
CA ASN A 192 -4.86 -1.09 14.77
C ASN A 192 -3.51 -1.43 15.43
N ALA A 193 -3.42 -1.17 16.73
CA ALA A 193 -2.27 -1.46 17.57
C ALA A 193 -2.35 -2.83 18.27
N ASP A 194 -3.46 -3.55 18.12
CA ASP A 194 -3.68 -4.85 18.78
C ASP A 194 -2.67 -5.90 18.29
N LEU A 195 -1.95 -6.48 19.24
CA LEU A 195 -1.09 -7.64 19.00
C LEU A 195 -1.95 -8.91 19.03
N ARG A 196 -2.11 -9.60 17.88
CA ARG A 196 -2.61 -10.98 17.90
C ARG A 196 -1.42 -11.93 17.99
N PHE A 197 -1.43 -12.80 19.01
CA PHE A 197 -0.48 -13.92 19.18
C PHE A 197 1.00 -13.56 19.25
N GLY A 198 1.35 -12.36 19.73
CA GLY A 198 2.75 -11.95 19.92
C GLY A 198 3.54 -11.73 18.63
N ILE A 199 2.86 -11.67 17.47
CA ILE A 199 3.49 -11.32 16.19
C ILE A 199 3.34 -9.79 15.99
N PRO A 200 4.43 -9.03 15.85
CA PRO A 200 4.41 -7.57 15.75
C PRO A 200 3.89 -7.00 14.41
N ASP A 201 3.16 -7.79 13.60
CA ASP A 201 2.81 -7.44 12.22
C ASP A 201 1.58 -6.51 12.07
N GLY A 202 1.05 -5.96 13.18
CA GLY A 202 -0.23 -5.23 13.17
C GLY A 202 -0.20 -3.83 12.52
N ARG A 203 1.00 -3.23 12.39
CA ARG A 203 1.12 -1.78 12.10
C ARG A 203 1.82 -1.45 10.79
N GLN A 204 1.92 -2.42 9.88
CA GLN A 204 2.53 -2.25 8.56
C GLN A 204 1.92 -1.11 7.73
N PHE A 205 0.67 -0.70 7.99
CA PHE A 205 0.07 0.47 7.33
C PHE A 205 0.84 1.76 7.58
N ALA A 206 1.46 1.91 8.75
CA ALA A 206 2.26 3.10 9.08
C ALA A 206 3.50 3.23 8.18
N LEU A 207 3.95 2.14 7.53
CA LEU A 207 5.05 2.19 6.56
C LEU A 207 4.74 3.07 5.33
N ALA A 208 3.46 3.28 5.01
CA ALA A 208 3.08 4.20 3.93
C ALA A 208 3.24 5.67 4.33
N ALA A 209 3.45 5.97 5.61
CA ALA A 209 3.49 7.32 6.17
C ALA A 209 4.74 7.56 7.04
N MET A 210 5.80 6.78 6.80
CA MET A 210 7.13 7.03 7.38
C MET A 210 7.76 8.29 6.82
#